data_AF-A0A3E1F0F1-F1
#
_entry.id   AF-A0A3E1F0F1-F1
#
_cell.length_a   1.000
_cell.length_b   1.000
_cell.length_c   1.000
_cell.angle_alpha   90.00
_cell.angle_beta   90.00
_cell.angle_gamma   90.00
#
_symmetry.space_group_name_H-M   'P 1'
#
loop_
_entity.id
_entity.type
_entity.pdbx_description
1 polymer ?
#
loop_
_entity_poly.entity_id
_entity_poly.type
_entity_poly.pdbx_seq_one_letter_code
_entity_poly.pdbx_strand_id
1 'polypeptide(L)'
;MTKYCAIKYQKSRKQFPYLLLILFGFISCEKETQLDFFIENQSLSTINIEGTNIISSTDIDQTINQKVQKNVATWSKRGKQTDYFEPTAIFGNNLIITNATGDTLIKDYKLLSNWNASVDDQRTIASHEYVLVISDTDF
;
A
#
# COMPACT_ATOMS: atom_id res chain seq x y z
N MET A 1 -57.09 -61.69 15.37
CA MET A 1 -55.73 -61.11 15.39
C MET A 1 -55.29 -60.84 13.96
N THR A 2 -55.75 -59.75 13.32
CA THR A 2 -55.19 -59.31 12.03
C THR A 2 -55.41 -57.80 11.87
N LYS A 3 -54.34 -57.10 11.52
CA LYS A 3 -54.13 -55.67 11.68
C LYS A 3 -54.70 -54.86 10.50
N TYR A 4 -55.25 -53.69 10.82
CA TYR A 4 -55.49 -52.60 9.88
C TYR A 4 -54.15 -52.08 9.34
N CYS A 5 -53.99 -52.01 8.02
CA CYS A 5 -52.87 -51.31 7.39
C CYS A 5 -53.38 -49.97 6.84
N ALA A 6 -53.20 -48.91 7.63
CA ALA A 6 -53.44 -47.55 7.19
C ALA A 6 -52.23 -47.07 6.38
N ILE A 7 -52.44 -46.80 5.09
CA ILE A 7 -51.43 -46.16 4.24
C ILE A 7 -51.37 -44.67 4.63
N LYS A 8 -50.41 -44.32 5.48
CA LYS A 8 -50.08 -42.91 5.75
C LYS A 8 -49.35 -42.35 4.54
N TYR A 9 -49.98 -41.41 3.83
CA TYR A 9 -49.33 -40.53 2.87
C TYR A 9 -48.28 -39.67 3.60
N GLN A 10 -47.00 -40.00 3.46
CA GLN A 10 -45.88 -39.16 3.88
C GLN A 10 -45.57 -38.16 2.76
N LYS A 11 -46.11 -36.93 2.87
CA LYS A 11 -45.69 -35.79 2.05
C LYS A 11 -44.35 -35.27 2.57
N SER A 12 -43.25 -35.90 2.15
CA SER A 12 -41.91 -35.39 2.39
C SER A 12 -41.68 -34.13 1.55
N ARG A 13 -41.65 -32.96 2.20
CA ARG A 13 -41.38 -31.66 1.59
C ARG A 13 -39.93 -31.66 1.08
N LYS A 14 -39.74 -31.69 -0.24
CA LYS A 14 -38.49 -31.27 -0.88
C LYS A 14 -38.33 -29.76 -0.73
N GLN A 15 -37.77 -29.29 0.38
CA GLN A 15 -37.38 -27.89 0.53
C GLN A 15 -36.10 -27.81 1.34
N PHE A 16 -34.95 -28.08 0.72
CA PHE A 16 -33.66 -27.58 1.21
C PHE A 16 -32.59 -27.70 0.11
N PRO A 17 -32.55 -26.74 -0.84
CA PRO A 17 -31.23 -26.29 -1.26
C PRO A 17 -31.09 -24.76 -1.36
N TYR A 18 -32.09 -23.98 -0.92
CA TYR A 18 -32.02 -22.52 -1.03
C TYR A 18 -31.18 -21.84 0.07
N LEU A 19 -30.97 -22.51 1.22
CA LEU A 19 -30.23 -21.91 2.34
C LEU A 19 -28.72 -21.83 2.10
N LEU A 20 -28.17 -22.71 1.24
CA LEU A 20 -26.72 -22.77 0.95
C LEU A 20 -26.28 -21.71 -0.08
N LEU A 21 -27.20 -21.20 -0.90
CA LEU A 21 -26.91 -20.23 -1.97
C LEU A 21 -26.75 -18.79 -1.45
N ILE A 22 -27.34 -18.48 -0.28
CA ILE A 22 -27.24 -17.16 0.36
C ILE A 22 -25.90 -16.98 1.08
N LEU A 23 -25.21 -18.08 1.44
CA LEU A 23 -23.96 -18.03 2.20
C LEU A 23 -22.75 -17.51 1.39
N PHE A 24 -22.81 -17.57 0.06
CA PHE A 24 -21.72 -17.10 -0.83
C PHE A 24 -21.90 -15.65 -1.32
N GLY A 25 -22.98 -14.96 -0.93
CA GLY A 25 -23.35 -13.64 -1.47
C GLY A 25 -22.63 -12.44 -0.86
N PHE A 26 -21.81 -12.62 0.18
CA PHE A 26 -21.18 -11.51 0.92
C PHE A 26 -19.66 -11.65 1.03
N ILE A 27 -18.99 -12.11 -0.03
CA ILE A 27 -17.54 -11.88 -0.12
C ILE A 27 -17.36 -10.38 -0.38
N SER A 28 -17.26 -9.60 0.70
CA SER A 28 -16.84 -8.21 0.63
C SER A 28 -15.49 -8.19 -0.08
N CYS A 29 -15.49 -7.72 -1.33
CA CYS A 29 -14.27 -7.45 -2.07
C CYS A 29 -13.68 -6.17 -1.48
N GLU A 30 -13.15 -6.26 -0.25
CA GLU A 30 -12.40 -5.15 0.32
C GLU A 30 -11.18 -4.92 -0.55
N LYS A 31 -11.10 -3.69 -1.04
CA LYS A 31 -10.05 -3.16 -1.90
C LYS A 31 -8.72 -3.09 -1.15
N GLU A 32 -7.63 -3.43 -1.80
CA GLU A 32 -6.28 -3.23 -1.25
C GLU A 32 -5.84 -1.79 -1.51
N THR A 33 -5.26 -1.12 -0.52
CA THR A 33 -4.60 0.17 -0.69
C THR A 33 -3.10 -0.09 -0.70
N GLN A 34 -2.43 0.35 -1.76
CA GLN A 34 -0.98 0.29 -1.93
C GLN A 34 -0.42 1.71 -1.93
N LEU A 35 0.72 1.87 -1.31
CA LEU A 35 1.44 3.13 -1.14
C LEU A 35 2.90 2.91 -1.48
N ASP A 36 3.41 3.66 -2.44
CA ASP A 36 4.80 3.62 -2.87
C ASP A 36 5.44 5.01 -2.78
N PHE A 37 6.60 5.09 -2.15
CA PHE A 37 7.43 6.28 -2.09
C PHE A 37 8.64 6.10 -3.00
N PHE A 38 8.80 7.04 -3.92
CA PHE A 38 9.90 7.10 -4.86
C PHE A 38 10.74 8.35 -4.64
N ILE A 39 12.04 8.21 -4.85
CA ILE A 39 12.96 9.36 -4.94
C ILE A 39 13.53 9.39 -6.35
N GLU A 40 13.38 10.52 -7.02
CA GLU A 40 13.94 10.79 -8.33
C GLU A 40 15.12 11.75 -8.21
N ASN A 41 16.29 11.29 -8.63
CA ASN A 41 17.49 12.11 -8.65
C ASN A 41 17.61 12.85 -9.99
N GLN A 42 17.23 14.12 -10.01
CA GLN A 42 17.45 15.01 -11.15
C GLN A 42 18.72 15.87 -11.02
N SER A 43 19.49 15.71 -9.94
CA SER A 43 20.78 16.39 -9.75
C SER A 43 21.85 15.91 -10.75
N LEU A 44 22.96 16.62 -10.79
CA LEU A 44 24.13 16.29 -11.61
C LEU A 44 25.09 15.33 -10.91
N SER A 45 24.76 14.79 -9.75
CA SER A 45 25.60 13.83 -9.03
C SER A 45 24.78 12.65 -8.51
N THR A 46 25.48 11.59 -8.09
CA THR A 46 24.83 10.49 -7.38
C THR A 46 24.46 10.94 -5.98
N ILE A 47 23.29 10.50 -5.49
CA ILE A 47 22.83 10.75 -4.13
C ILE A 47 22.81 9.44 -3.33
N ASN A 48 23.08 9.53 -2.03
CA ASN A 48 22.93 8.44 -1.08
C ASN A 48 21.75 8.73 -0.16
N ILE A 49 20.99 7.69 0.17
CA ILE A 49 19.79 7.77 1.00
C ILE A 49 19.99 6.78 2.14
N GLU A 50 19.98 7.30 3.35
CA GLU A 50 20.16 6.55 4.58
C GLU A 50 18.95 6.79 5.50
N GLY A 51 18.50 5.76 6.22
CA GLY A 51 17.42 5.88 7.18
C GLY A 51 16.84 4.53 7.55
N THR A 52 15.59 4.54 8.03
CA THR A 52 14.87 3.31 8.41
C THR A 52 13.42 3.44 7.97
N ASN A 53 12.90 2.41 7.33
CA ASN A 53 11.45 2.23 7.19
C ASN A 53 10.92 1.72 8.54
N ILE A 54 10.24 2.59 9.27
CA ILE A 54 9.76 2.32 10.64
C ILE A 54 8.70 1.22 10.65
N ILE A 55 7.92 1.08 9.58
CA ILE A 55 6.84 0.11 9.50
C ILE A 55 7.38 -1.30 9.31
N SER A 56 8.34 -1.48 8.40
CA SER A 56 8.99 -2.78 8.19
C SER A 56 10.16 -3.02 9.14
N SER A 57 10.61 -2.01 9.88
CA SER A 57 11.83 -2.05 10.71
C SER A 57 13.06 -2.47 9.92
N THR A 58 13.18 -1.99 8.68
CA THR A 58 14.31 -2.27 7.78
C THR A 58 15.07 -1.01 7.48
N ASP A 59 16.40 -1.11 7.46
CA ASP A 59 17.26 -0.01 7.06
C ASP A 59 17.05 0.35 5.59
N ILE A 60 17.13 1.64 5.30
CA ILE A 60 17.18 2.21 3.96
C ILE A 60 18.63 2.63 3.78
N ASP A 61 19.32 1.98 2.85
CA ASP A 61 20.65 2.35 2.39
C ASP A 61 20.65 2.17 0.87
N GLN A 62 20.45 3.27 0.15
CA GLN A 62 20.33 3.27 -1.29
C GLN A 62 21.15 4.38 -1.94
N THR A 63 21.89 4.01 -2.97
CA THR A 63 22.53 4.96 -3.89
C THR A 63 21.66 5.14 -5.14
N ILE A 64 21.33 6.38 -5.50
CA ILE A 64 20.57 6.72 -6.72
C ILE A 64 21.45 7.54 -7.67
N ASN A 65 21.73 6.98 -8.85
CA ASN A 65 22.47 7.66 -9.91
C ASN A 65 21.65 8.80 -10.52
N GLN A 66 22.33 9.67 -11.27
CA GLN A 66 21.71 10.78 -12.00
C GLN A 66 20.58 10.29 -12.91
N LYS A 67 19.48 11.04 -12.94
CA LYS A 67 18.28 10.82 -13.78
C LYS A 67 17.61 9.45 -13.55
N VAL A 68 17.79 8.87 -12.37
CA VAL A 68 17.15 7.62 -11.97
C VAL A 68 16.13 7.88 -10.88
N GLN A 69 14.99 7.21 -10.98
CA GLN A 69 14.00 7.08 -9.91
C GLN A 69 14.16 5.71 -9.23
N LYS A 70 14.14 5.66 -7.90
CA LYS A 70 14.06 4.40 -7.15
C LYS A 70 12.92 4.40 -6.15
N ASN A 71 12.31 3.24 -5.96
CA ASN A 71 11.39 2.99 -4.85
C ASN A 71 12.20 2.83 -3.56
N VAL A 72 11.88 3.64 -2.56
CA VAL A 72 12.54 3.64 -1.25
C VAL A 72 11.67 3.04 -0.15
N ALA A 73 10.36 2.96 -0.36
CA ALA A 73 9.45 2.26 0.54
C ALA A 73 8.13 1.88 -0.15
N THR A 74 7.69 0.66 0.14
CA THR A 74 6.36 0.15 -0.24
C THR A 74 5.60 -0.23 1.02
N TRP A 75 4.31 0.09 1.03
CA TRP A 75 3.37 -0.36 2.04
C TRP A 75 2.05 -0.74 1.38
N SER A 76 1.41 -1.82 1.84
CA SER A 76 0.04 -2.11 1.43
C SER A 76 -0.79 -2.65 2.59
N LYS A 77 -2.10 -2.43 2.50
CA LYS A 77 -3.07 -3.02 3.41
C LYS A 77 -4.45 -3.11 2.79
N ARG A 78 -5.20 -4.13 3.20
CA ARG A 78 -6.62 -4.27 2.87
C ARG A 78 -7.47 -3.21 3.60
N GLY A 79 -8.40 -2.60 2.86
CA GLY A 79 -9.27 -1.54 3.35
C GLY A 79 -8.71 -0.14 3.08
N LYS A 80 -9.43 0.89 3.56
CA LYS A 80 -9.13 2.30 3.31
C LYS A 80 -8.33 2.93 4.46
N GLN A 81 -7.14 2.41 4.76
CA GLN A 81 -6.27 3.04 5.78
C GLN A 81 -5.32 4.05 5.12
N THR A 82 -5.34 5.28 5.62
CA THR A 82 -4.57 6.42 5.07
C THR A 82 -3.51 6.95 6.03
N ASP A 83 -3.38 6.38 7.24
CA ASP A 83 -2.48 6.88 8.29
C ASP A 83 -1.00 6.91 7.88
N TYR A 84 -0.62 6.13 6.86
CA TYR A 84 0.75 6.01 6.38
C TYR A 84 1.07 6.90 5.18
N PHE A 85 0.12 7.71 4.72
CA PHE A 85 0.32 8.55 3.53
C PHE A 85 1.28 9.71 3.81
N GLU A 86 1.45 10.08 5.08
CA GLU A 86 2.46 11.06 5.49
C GLU A 86 3.87 10.44 5.46
N PRO A 87 4.89 11.10 4.88
CA PRO A 87 6.23 10.51 4.76
C PRO A 87 6.84 10.16 6.12
N THR A 88 6.55 10.94 7.16
CA THR A 88 7.03 10.70 8.53
C THR A 88 6.46 9.42 9.15
N ALA A 89 5.34 8.90 8.65
CA ALA A 89 4.78 7.64 9.13
C ALA A 89 5.65 6.43 8.68
N ILE A 90 6.33 6.56 7.54
CA ILE A 90 7.23 5.55 7.00
C ILE A 90 8.68 5.80 7.44
N PHE A 91 9.18 7.02 7.27
CA PHE A 91 10.60 7.35 7.44
C PHE A 91 10.93 8.00 8.79
N GLY A 92 9.92 8.40 9.56
CA GLY A 92 10.10 9.19 10.78
C GLY A 92 10.80 10.51 10.52
N ASN A 93 11.80 10.79 11.36
CA ASN A 93 12.59 12.03 11.32
C ASN A 93 14.04 11.81 10.88
N ASN A 94 14.40 10.60 10.45
CA ASN A 94 15.79 10.16 10.34
C ASN A 94 16.21 9.80 8.90
N LEU A 95 15.39 10.10 7.89
CA LEU A 95 15.83 9.99 6.50
C LEU A 95 16.88 11.07 6.23
N ILE A 96 18.07 10.64 5.80
CA ILE A 96 19.19 11.50 5.43
C ILE A 96 19.46 11.25 3.95
N ILE A 97 19.53 12.33 3.17
CA ILE A 97 19.84 12.25 1.75
C ILE A 97 21.04 13.15 1.51
N THR A 98 22.13 12.60 0.99
CA THR A 98 23.38 13.31 0.75
C THR A 98 23.78 13.27 -0.71
N ASN A 99 24.38 14.35 -1.20
CA ASN A 99 24.99 14.38 -2.53
C ASN A 99 26.43 13.84 -2.50
N ALA A 100 27.11 13.82 -3.66
CA ALA A 100 28.48 13.35 -3.76
C ALA A 100 29.52 14.20 -2.98
N THR A 101 29.21 15.45 -2.65
CA THR A 101 30.06 16.33 -1.83
C THR A 101 29.81 16.21 -0.33
N GLY A 102 28.78 15.45 0.07
CA GLY A 102 28.39 15.24 1.47
C GLY A 102 27.39 16.27 2.00
N ASP A 103 26.87 17.16 1.16
CA ASP A 103 25.82 18.10 1.54
C ASP A 103 24.52 17.32 1.75
N THR A 104 23.75 17.72 2.77
CA THR A 104 22.49 17.06 3.12
C THR A 104 21.32 17.83 2.49
N LEU A 105 20.30 17.11 2.04
CA LEU A 105 19.08 17.66 1.47
C LEU A 105 18.46 18.72 2.39
N ILE A 106 18.26 19.93 1.87
CA ILE A 106 17.55 21.03 2.54
C ILE A 106 16.05 20.99 2.29
N LYS A 107 15.61 20.38 1.18
CA LYS A 107 14.18 20.18 0.88
C LYS A 107 13.57 19.22 1.90
N ASP A 108 12.54 19.68 2.61
CA ASP A 108 11.93 18.91 3.68
C ASP A 108 11.11 17.73 3.14
N TYR A 109 11.65 16.51 3.24
CA TYR A 109 10.95 15.29 2.84
C TYR A 109 9.73 14.98 3.73
N LYS A 110 9.62 15.59 4.92
CA LYS A 110 8.52 15.33 5.86
C LYS A 110 7.23 15.98 5.41
N LEU A 111 7.32 17.02 4.57
CA LEU A 111 6.16 17.72 4.03
C LEU A 111 5.65 16.99 2.80
N LEU A 112 4.45 16.40 2.90
CA LEU A 112 3.79 15.72 1.79
C LEU A 112 3.63 16.60 0.54
N SER A 113 3.54 17.93 0.69
CA SER A 113 3.47 18.89 -0.42
C SER A 113 4.73 18.96 -1.30
N ASN A 114 5.87 18.44 -0.82
CA ASN A 114 7.10 18.34 -1.61
C ASN A 114 7.14 17.06 -2.46
N TRP A 115 6.14 16.18 -2.33
CA TRP A 115 6.01 14.95 -3.10
C TRP A 115 4.96 15.11 -4.18
N ASN A 116 5.31 14.71 -5.40
CA ASN A 116 4.35 14.61 -6.49
C ASN A 116 3.51 13.36 -6.30
N ALA A 117 2.21 13.54 -6.03
CA ALA A 117 1.27 12.46 -5.81
C ALA A 117 0.61 12.01 -7.12
N SER A 118 0.51 10.69 -7.32
CA SER A 118 -0.29 10.05 -8.36
C SER A 118 -1.20 9.00 -7.71
N VAL A 119 -2.46 8.94 -8.11
CA VAL A 119 -3.42 8.00 -7.54
C VAL A 119 -4.13 7.26 -8.68
N ASP A 120 -4.04 5.93 -8.65
CA ASP A 120 -4.77 5.04 -9.56
C ASP A 120 -5.80 4.22 -8.76
N ASP A 121 -7.08 4.48 -9.02
CA ASP A 121 -8.20 3.78 -8.40
C ASP A 121 -8.68 2.65 -9.32
N GLN A 122 -8.04 1.48 -9.21
CA GLN A 122 -8.49 0.28 -9.89
C GLN A 122 -9.53 -0.47 -9.06
N ARG A 123 -10.28 -1.39 -9.70
CA ARG A 123 -11.39 -2.11 -9.06
C ARG A 123 -10.99 -2.89 -7.81
N THR A 124 -9.76 -3.42 -7.78
CA THR A 124 -9.25 -4.28 -6.70
C THR A 124 -8.15 -3.62 -5.86
N ILE A 125 -7.48 -2.60 -6.40
CA ILE A 125 -6.31 -1.95 -5.78
C ILE A 125 -6.45 -0.42 -5.91
N ALA A 126 -6.17 0.32 -4.84
CA ALA A 126 -6.01 1.77 -4.82
C ALA A 126 -4.52 2.02 -4.67
N SER A 127 -3.86 2.44 -5.74
CA SER A 127 -2.42 2.69 -5.73
C SER A 127 -2.16 4.17 -5.55
N HIS A 128 -1.34 4.50 -4.56
CA HIS A 128 -0.86 5.84 -4.28
C HIS A 128 0.65 5.87 -4.47
N GLU A 129 1.13 6.71 -5.38
CA GLU A 129 2.54 6.91 -5.60
C GLU A 129 2.92 8.33 -5.22
N TYR A 130 4.02 8.48 -4.48
CA TYR A 130 4.57 9.76 -4.09
C TYR A 130 6.02 9.85 -4.55
N VAL A 131 6.33 10.85 -5.38
CA VAL A 131 7.68 11.04 -5.94
C VAL A 131 8.31 12.32 -5.38
N LEU A 132 9.39 12.19 -4.62
CA LEU A 132 10.24 13.31 -4.22
C LEU A 132 11.29 13.55 -5.30
N VAL A 133 11.18 14.68 -5.99
CA VAL A 133 12.12 15.08 -7.03
C VAL A 133 13.22 15.95 -6.41
N ILE A 134 14.46 15.52 -6.57
CA ILE A 134 15.66 16.15 -5.99
C ILE A 134 16.53 16.71 -7.11
N SER A 135 16.93 17.96 -6.98
CA SER A 135 17.82 18.68 -7.89
C SER A 135 19.04 19.24 -7.14
N ASP A 136 20.03 19.78 -7.85
CA ASP A 136 21.22 20.33 -7.21
C ASP A 136 20.91 21.50 -6.26
N THR A 137 19.82 22.24 -6.48
CA THR A 137 19.40 23.36 -5.60
C THR A 137 18.73 22.91 -4.30
N ASP A 138 18.47 21.62 -4.16
CA ASP A 138 17.85 21.04 -2.96
C ASP A 138 18.88 20.58 -1.92
N PHE A 139 20.17 20.81 -2.17
CA PHE A 139 21.29 20.62 -1.25
C PHE A 139 21.88 21.99 -0.88
#